data_AF-A0A6M0L8Y8-F1
#
_entry.id   AF-A0A6M0L8Y8-F1
#
_cell.length_a   1.000
_cell.length_b   1.000
_cell.length_c   1.000
_cell.angle_alpha   90.00
_cell.angle_beta   90.00
_cell.angle_gamma   90.00
#
_symmetry.space_group_name_H-M   'P 1'
#
loop_
_entity.id
_entity.type
_entity.pdbx_description
1 polymer ?
#
loop_
_entity_poly.entity_id
_entity_poly.type
_entity_poly.pdbx_seq_one_letter_code
_entity_poly.pdbx_strand_id
1 'polypeptide(L)'
;MKKSTFNYIKDILKDYPNIDRYIKERELELRIPSKQDDLNSGIRGNRVSDSMTNMLITIEQDRRLSALERNKRVIEDNLNNCDSDTKKIIEELYIERYPRYKMQGLVDNMLINCGRTKGFQLRDRFFENVADDLRLDK
;
A
#
# COMPACT_ATOMS: atom_id res chain seq x y z
N MET A 1 1.70 11.90 14.61
CA MET A 1 0.99 11.39 13.43
C MET A 1 -0.47 11.04 13.75
N LYS A 2 -1.43 11.46 12.93
CA LYS A 2 -2.86 11.07 13.00
C LYS A 2 -3.02 9.55 12.92
N LYS A 3 -3.98 9.01 13.69
CA LYS A 3 -4.27 7.57 13.72
C LYS A 3 -4.71 7.01 12.36
N SER A 4 -5.43 7.80 11.57
CA SER A 4 -5.85 7.43 10.20
C SER A 4 -4.64 7.22 9.28
N THR A 5 -3.68 8.14 9.30
CA THR A 5 -2.45 8.07 8.51
C THR A 5 -1.61 6.86 8.91
N PHE A 6 -1.45 6.62 10.22
CA PHE A 6 -0.78 5.43 10.73
C PHE A 6 -1.43 4.14 10.22
N ASN A 7 -2.76 4.04 10.32
CA ASN A 7 -3.50 2.85 9.87
C ASN A 7 -3.39 2.65 8.36
N TYR A 8 -3.46 3.72 7.58
CA TYR A 8 -3.29 3.66 6.13
C TYR A 8 -1.91 3.11 5.74
N ILE A 9 -0.83 3.62 6.34
CA ILE A 9 0.54 3.13 6.09
C ILE A 9 0.66 1.67 6.54
N LYS A 10 0.06 1.32 7.69
CA LYS A 10 0.02 -0.06 8.17
C LYS A 10 -0.64 -1.00 7.18
N ASP A 11 -1.76 -0.59 6.57
CA ASP A 11 -2.46 -1.41 5.59
C ASP A 11 -1.61 -1.60 4.33
N ILE A 12 -0.92 -0.54 3.85
CA ILE A 12 0.04 -0.65 2.76
C ILE A 12 1.16 -1.65 3.09
N LEU A 13 1.76 -1.55 4.28
CA LEU A 13 2.84 -2.46 4.71
C LEU A 13 2.39 -3.92 4.77
N LYS A 14 1.15 -4.17 5.19
CA LYS A 14 0.57 -5.51 5.26
C LYS A 14 0.36 -6.12 3.86
N ASP A 15 -0.01 -5.28 2.89
CA ASP A 15 -0.24 -5.70 1.52
C ASP A 15 1.06 -5.77 0.69
N TYR A 16 2.13 -5.15 1.17
CA TYR A 16 3.44 -5.05 0.50
C TYR A 16 3.95 -6.39 -0.07
N PRO A 17 3.90 -7.54 0.63
CA PRO A 17 4.36 -8.81 0.05
C PRO A 17 3.61 -9.26 -1.20
N ASN A 18 2.37 -8.77 -1.38
CA ASN A 18 1.50 -9.12 -2.51
C ASN A 18 1.36 -7.97 -3.52
N ILE A 19 2.01 -6.82 -3.31
CA ILE A 19 1.79 -5.61 -4.10
C ILE A 19 2.16 -5.81 -5.57
N ASP A 20 3.19 -6.59 -5.85
CA ASP A 20 3.59 -6.95 -7.22
C ASP A 20 2.55 -7.78 -7.95
N ARG A 21 1.86 -8.68 -7.23
CA ARG A 21 0.75 -9.43 -7.80
C ARG A 21 -0.40 -8.48 -8.13
N TYR A 22 -0.73 -7.56 -7.23
CA TYR A 22 -1.80 -6.59 -7.46
C TYR A 22 -1.50 -5.66 -8.64
N ILE A 23 -0.26 -5.18 -8.78
CA ILE A 23 0.17 -4.38 -9.93
C ILE A 23 -0.06 -5.16 -11.23
N LYS A 24 0.43 -6.41 -11.32
CA LYS A 24 0.27 -7.25 -12.52
C LYS A 24 -1.19 -7.53 -12.86
N GLU A 25 -2.01 -7.85 -11.85
CA GLU A 25 -3.45 -8.06 -12.04
C GLU A 25 -4.12 -6.80 -12.62
N ARG A 26 -3.76 -5.61 -12.10
CA ARG A 26 -4.27 -4.33 -12.61
C ARG A 26 -3.80 -3.99 -14.02
N GLU A 27 -2.54 -4.26 -14.34
CA GLU A 27 -2.02 -4.08 -15.70
C GLU A 27 -2.77 -4.97 -16.70
N LEU A 28 -3.10 -6.21 -16.32
CA LEU A 28 -3.90 -7.11 -17.15
C LEU A 28 -5.34 -6.62 -17.30
N GLU A 29 -5.97 -6.15 -16.22
CA GLU A 29 -7.31 -5.54 -16.24
C GLU A 29 -7.36 -4.34 -17.20
N LEU A 30 -6.32 -3.50 -17.22
CA LEU A 30 -6.22 -2.34 -18.12
C LEU A 30 -5.97 -2.73 -19.58
N ARG A 31 -5.19 -3.80 -19.83
CA ARG A 31 -4.89 -4.29 -21.18
C ARG A 31 -6.08 -4.95 -21.86
N ILE A 32 -6.98 -5.56 -21.10
CA ILE A 32 -8.19 -6.19 -21.62
C ILE A 32 -9.28 -5.12 -21.58
N PRO A 33 -9.68 -4.51 -22.73
CA PRO A 33 -10.77 -3.55 -22.71
C PRO A 33 -12.00 -4.24 -22.13
N SER A 34 -12.61 -3.65 -21.11
CA SER A 34 -13.86 -4.18 -20.56
C SER A 34 -14.91 -4.18 -21.67
N LYS A 35 -15.13 -5.32 -22.32
CA LYS A 35 -16.34 -5.54 -23.10
C LYS A 35 -17.47 -5.58 -22.10
N GLN A 36 -18.17 -4.47 -21.95
CA GLN A 36 -19.55 -4.52 -21.48
C GLN A 36 -20.31 -5.29 -22.56
N ASP A 37 -20.55 -6.58 -22.33
CA ASP A 37 -21.57 -7.30 -23.09
C ASP A 37 -22.92 -6.68 -22.71
N ASP A 38 -23.39 -5.76 -23.55
CA ASP A 38 -24.69 -5.12 -23.39
C ASP A 38 -25.81 -6.15 -23.63
N LEU A 39 -26.26 -6.75 -22.53
CA LEU A 39 -27.42 -7.65 -22.46
C LEU A 39 -28.74 -6.97 -22.91
N ASN A 40 -28.76 -5.64 -23.09
CA ASN A 40 -29.94 -4.82 -23.36
C ASN A 40 -29.86 -4.01 -24.66
N SER A 41 -29.06 -4.43 -25.66
CA SER A 41 -28.90 -3.72 -26.94
C SER A 41 -30.22 -3.41 -27.72
N GLY A 42 -31.35 -3.97 -27.29
CA GLY A 42 -32.69 -3.72 -27.85
C GLY A 42 -33.52 -2.60 -27.18
N ILE A 43 -33.14 -2.05 -26.02
CA ILE A 43 -33.97 -1.10 -25.28
C ILE A 43 -33.54 0.35 -25.59
N ARG A 44 -34.35 1.05 -26.41
CA ARG A 44 -34.16 2.48 -26.74
C ARG A 44 -34.53 3.37 -25.53
N GLY A 45 -33.62 3.51 -24.59
CA GLY A 45 -33.62 4.57 -23.57
C GLY A 45 -32.49 5.58 -23.81
N ASN A 46 -32.66 6.83 -23.40
CA ASN A 46 -31.74 7.96 -23.62
C ASN A 46 -30.25 7.57 -23.44
N ARG A 47 -29.52 7.48 -24.55
CA ARG A 47 -28.08 7.21 -24.62
C ARG A 47 -27.27 8.42 -24.14
N VAL A 48 -27.12 8.58 -22.83
CA VAL A 48 -26.09 9.48 -22.28
C VAL A 48 -24.76 8.72 -22.28
N SER A 49 -24.07 8.78 -23.42
CA SER A 49 -22.62 8.58 -23.64
C SER A 49 -21.90 7.44 -22.88
N ASP A 50 -22.04 6.19 -23.36
CA ASP A 50 -21.19 5.05 -22.96
C ASP A 50 -19.69 5.31 -23.19
N SER A 51 -19.34 6.21 -24.10
CA SER A 51 -17.94 6.57 -24.35
C SER A 51 -17.33 7.39 -23.21
N MET A 52 -18.09 8.31 -22.61
CA MET A 52 -17.60 9.11 -21.48
C MET A 52 -17.51 8.30 -20.20
N THR A 53 -18.44 7.38 -19.96
CA THR A 53 -18.41 6.48 -18.79
C THR A 53 -17.24 5.50 -18.89
N ASN A 54 -17.02 4.88 -20.05
CA ASN A 54 -15.87 3.98 -20.27
C ASN A 54 -14.54 4.72 -20.12
N MET A 55 -14.43 5.95 -20.65
CA MET A 55 -13.23 6.77 -20.48
C MET A 55 -12.96 7.10 -19.01
N LEU A 56 -13.99 7.46 -18.23
CA LEU A 56 -13.85 7.74 -16.80
C LEU A 56 -13.37 6.50 -16.03
N ILE A 57 -13.91 5.32 -16.34
CA ILE A 57 -13.51 4.04 -15.74
C ILE A 57 -12.03 3.76 -16.01
N THR A 58 -11.55 3.92 -17.25
CA THR A 58 -10.14 3.71 -17.60
C THR A 58 -9.22 4.69 -16.84
N ILE A 59 -9.60 5.96 -16.73
CA ILE A 59 -8.82 6.96 -15.96
C ILE A 59 -8.74 6.58 -14.48
N GLU A 60 -9.82 6.09 -13.89
CA GLU A 60 -9.84 5.65 -12.49
C GLU A 60 -8.94 4.41 -12.28
N GLN A 61 -9.02 3.43 -13.18
CA GLN A 61 -8.19 2.24 -13.15
C GLN A 61 -6.69 2.59 -13.25
N ASP A 62 -6.33 3.51 -14.14
CA ASP A 62 -4.95 4.01 -14.30
C ASP A 62 -4.44 4.73 -13.05
N ARG A 63 -5.28 5.57 -12.41
CA ARG A 63 -4.95 6.21 -11.13
C ARG A 63 -4.68 5.18 -10.03
N ARG A 64 -5.46 4.10 -9.98
CA ARG A 64 -5.28 3.04 -8.99
C ARG A 64 -3.96 2.27 -9.22
N LEU A 65 -3.62 1.97 -10.47
CA LEU A 65 -2.33 1.36 -10.81
C LEU A 65 -1.17 2.28 -10.37
N SER A 66 -1.22 3.55 -10.75
CA SER A 66 -0.23 4.56 -10.38
C SER A 66 -0.07 4.68 -8.85
N ALA A 67 -1.17 4.57 -8.09
CA ALA A 67 -1.12 4.60 -6.63
C ALA A 67 -0.43 3.35 -6.04
N LEU A 68 -0.67 2.16 -6.59
CA LEU A 68 -0.01 0.92 -6.15
C LEU A 68 1.50 0.99 -6.40
N GLU A 69 1.91 1.42 -7.59
CA GLU A 69 3.32 1.57 -7.94
C GLU A 69 4.02 2.61 -7.05
N ARG A 70 3.36 3.75 -6.82
CA ARG A 70 3.86 4.79 -5.92
C ARG A 70 4.04 4.25 -4.49
N ASN A 71 3.04 3.54 -3.96
CA ASN A 71 3.10 2.97 -2.63
C ASN A 71 4.23 1.93 -2.51
N LYS A 72 4.35 1.03 -3.50
CA LYS A 72 5.44 0.05 -3.56
C LYS A 72 6.79 0.76 -3.48
N ARG A 73 7.02 1.72 -4.38
CA ARG A 73 8.28 2.45 -4.48
C ARG A 73 8.65 3.14 -3.17
N VAL A 74 7.72 3.86 -2.56
CA VAL A 74 7.99 4.58 -1.30
C VAL A 74 8.35 3.63 -0.16
N ILE A 75 7.63 2.51 -0.03
CA ILE A 75 7.95 1.50 0.99
C ILE A 75 9.31 0.86 0.73
N GLU A 76 9.60 0.49 -0.51
CA GLU A 76 10.86 -0.13 -0.90
C GLU A 76 12.05 0.82 -0.65
N ASP A 77 11.93 2.09 -1.04
CA ASP A 77 12.94 3.13 -0.79
C ASP A 77 13.15 3.33 0.72
N ASN A 78 12.09 3.39 1.52
CA ASN A 78 12.22 3.55 2.98
C ASN A 78 12.82 2.31 3.65
N LEU A 79 12.45 1.10 3.23
CA LEU A 79 13.00 -0.14 3.77
C LEU A 79 14.48 -0.32 3.41
N ASN A 80 14.90 0.09 2.21
CA ASN A 80 16.28 -0.02 1.76
C ASN A 80 17.21 1.01 2.42
N ASN A 81 16.69 2.18 2.78
CA ASN A 81 17.47 3.26 3.40
C ASN A 81 17.43 3.28 4.93
N CYS A 82 16.64 2.42 5.58
CA CYS A 82 16.52 2.41 7.03
C CYS A 82 17.57 1.54 7.73
N ASP A 83 17.81 1.84 9.01
CA ASP A 83 18.72 1.08 9.87
C ASP A 83 18.24 -0.39 10.01
N SER A 84 19.18 -1.33 10.23
CA SER A 84 18.88 -2.76 10.37
C SER A 84 17.81 -3.07 11.40
N ASP A 85 17.87 -2.41 12.56
CA ASP A 85 16.88 -2.54 13.64
C ASP A 85 15.49 -2.06 13.17
N THR A 86 15.44 -0.93 12.46
CA THR A 86 14.18 -0.37 11.94
C THR A 86 13.57 -1.33 10.94
N LYS A 87 14.37 -1.83 9.99
CA LYS A 87 13.94 -2.81 9.00
C LYS A 87 13.34 -4.04 9.68
N LYS A 88 14.04 -4.61 10.66
CA LYS A 88 13.58 -5.79 11.39
C LYS A 88 12.27 -5.55 12.16
N ILE A 89 12.12 -4.36 12.76
CA ILE A 89 10.86 -3.95 13.41
C ILE A 89 9.71 -3.92 12.41
N ILE A 90 9.91 -3.31 11.24
CA ILE A 90 8.85 -3.17 10.23
C ILE A 90 8.49 -4.52 9.62
N GLU A 91 9.48 -5.34 9.28
CA GLU A 91 9.28 -6.69 8.75
C GLU A 91 8.47 -7.57 9.71
N GLU A 92 8.92 -7.71 10.95
CA GLU A 92 8.32 -8.64 11.92
C GLU A 92 6.95 -8.20 12.45
N LEU A 93 6.72 -6.88 12.59
CA LEU A 93 5.51 -6.37 13.23
C LEU A 93 4.42 -5.92 12.24
N TYR A 94 4.78 -5.56 11.01
CA TYR A 94 3.87 -4.90 10.07
C TYR A 94 3.76 -5.59 8.72
N ILE A 95 4.84 -6.21 8.22
CA ILE A 95 4.83 -6.93 6.93
C ILE A 95 4.41 -8.40 7.13
N GLU A 96 4.91 -9.04 8.19
CA GLU A 96 4.56 -10.42 8.49
C GLU A 96 3.05 -10.59 8.69
N ARG A 97 2.48 -11.57 7.98
CA ARG A 97 1.02 -11.83 8.01
C ARG A 97 0.55 -12.21 9.41
N TYR A 98 1.40 -12.90 10.16
CA TYR A 98 1.14 -13.35 11.53
C TYR A 98 2.31 -12.96 12.44
N PRO A 99 2.32 -11.71 12.96
CA PRO A 99 3.38 -11.24 13.85
C PRO A 99 3.47 -12.12 15.09
N ARG A 100 4.61 -12.79 15.26
CA ARG A 100 4.86 -13.66 16.42
C ARG A 100 5.27 -12.87 17.66
N TYR A 101 5.89 -11.72 17.43
CA TYR A 101 6.45 -10.89 18.47
C TYR A 101 5.66 -9.59 18.63
N LYS A 102 5.80 -9.01 19.83
CA LYS A 102 5.54 -7.59 20.07
C LYS A 102 6.89 -6.89 20.14
N MET A 103 6.90 -5.55 20.19
CA MET A 103 8.14 -4.78 20.36
C MET A 103 9.00 -5.30 21.54
N GLN A 104 8.37 -5.66 22.67
CA GLN A 104 9.09 -6.27 23.80
C GLN A 104 9.74 -7.61 23.42
N GLY A 105 9.01 -8.46 22.70
CA GLY A 105 9.53 -9.75 22.25
C GLY A 105 10.70 -9.60 21.29
N LEU A 106 10.74 -8.54 20.46
CA LEU A 106 11.91 -8.26 19.62
C LEU A 106 13.16 -7.95 20.45
N VAL A 107 13.00 -7.19 21.54
CA VAL A 107 14.09 -6.85 22.47
C VAL A 107 14.53 -8.09 23.25
N ASP A 108 13.58 -8.80 23.86
CA ASP A 108 13.87 -9.94 24.75
C ASP A 108 14.55 -11.10 24.01
N ASN A 109 14.23 -11.28 22.72
CA ASN A 109 14.84 -12.30 21.85
C ASN A 109 16.07 -11.78 21.11
N MET A 110 16.56 -10.56 21.42
CA MET A 110 17.72 -9.94 20.78
C MET A 110 17.61 -9.87 19.24
N LEU A 111 16.39 -9.67 18.72
CA LEU A 111 16.15 -9.46 17.29
C LEU A 111 16.46 -8.03 16.86
N ILE A 112 16.49 -7.10 17.83
CA ILE A 112 16.91 -5.71 17.65
C ILE A 112 17.92 -5.35 18.73
N ASN A 113 18.88 -4.49 18.40
CA ASN A 113 19.95 -4.11 19.31
C ASN A 113 19.58 -2.93 20.23
N CYS A 114 18.40 -2.35 20.03
CA CYS A 114 17.92 -1.21 20.81
C CYS A 114 16.84 -1.60 21.83
N GLY A 115 16.77 -0.83 22.92
CA GLY A 115 15.72 -1.00 23.93
C GLY A 115 14.33 -0.63 23.43
N ARG A 116 13.29 -1.11 24.13
CA ARG A 116 11.87 -0.94 23.77
C ARG A 116 11.49 0.49 23.38
N THR A 117 11.88 1.48 24.18
CA THR A 117 11.56 2.90 23.93
C THR A 117 12.17 3.39 22.62
N LYS A 118 13.43 3.01 22.36
CA LYS A 118 14.11 3.37 21.12
C LYS A 118 13.50 2.66 19.92
N GLY A 119 13.09 1.39 20.07
CA GLY A 119 12.37 0.66 19.02
C GLY A 119 11.07 1.35 18.60
N PHE A 120 10.29 1.87 19.55
CA PHE A 120 9.09 2.67 19.21
C PHE A 120 9.44 3.97 18.50
N GLN A 121 10.50 4.68 18.92
CA GLN A 121 10.96 5.88 18.22
C GLN A 121 11.42 5.60 16.78
N LEU A 122 12.14 4.49 16.56
CA LEU A 122 12.58 4.07 15.22
C LEU A 122 11.39 3.77 14.32
N ARG A 123 10.39 3.05 14.84
CA ARG A 123 9.12 2.83 14.14
C ARG A 123 8.45 4.16 13.80
N ASP A 124 8.26 5.03 14.77
CA ASP A 124 7.51 6.28 14.56
C ASP A 124 8.20 7.15 13.51
N ARG A 125 9.53 7.24 13.56
CA ARG A 125 10.33 7.91 12.53
C ARG A 125 10.15 7.28 11.14
N PHE A 126 10.14 5.95 11.04
CA PHE A 126 9.89 5.26 9.76
C PHE A 126 8.52 5.64 9.19
N PHE A 127 7.47 5.59 10.02
CA PHE A 127 6.13 5.95 9.57
C PHE A 127 6.02 7.44 9.19
N GLU A 128 6.73 8.32 9.89
CA GLU A 128 6.79 9.75 9.55
C GLU A 128 7.47 10.00 8.20
N ASN A 129 8.55 9.29 7.89
CA ASN A 129 9.23 9.38 6.60
C ASN A 129 8.31 8.89 5.46
N VAL A 130 7.66 7.74 5.65
CA VAL A 130 6.70 7.21 4.67
C VAL A 130 5.53 8.19 4.47
N ALA A 131 5.03 8.81 5.54
CA ALA A 131 3.98 9.81 5.45
C ALA A 131 4.41 11.04 4.63
N ASP A 132 5.64 11.52 4.80
CA ASP A 132 6.18 12.64 4.02
C ASP A 132 6.28 12.29 2.52
N ASP A 133 6.83 11.12 2.19
CA ASP A 133 7.01 10.67 0.81
C ASP A 133 5.67 10.43 0.09
N LEU A 134 4.68 9.94 0.84
CA LEU A 134 3.30 9.80 0.35
C LEU A 134 2.52 11.12 0.36
N ARG A 135 3.07 12.20 0.93
CA ARG A 135 2.42 13.51 1.11
C ARG A 135 1.10 13.40 1.88
N LEU A 136 1.12 12.66 2.98
CA LEU A 136 -0.02 12.47 3.87
C LEU A 136 0.04 13.44 5.05
N ASP A 137 -1.13 13.83 5.55
CA ASP A 137 -1.20 14.65 6.76
C ASP A 137 -0.72 13.88 7.99
N LYS A 138 0.23 14.48 8.72
CA LYS A 138 0.70 14.00 10.02
C LYS A 138 -0.21 14.41 11.18
#